data_AF-A0A6A5GJJ8-F1
#
_entry.id   AF-A0A6A5GJJ8-F1
#
_cell.length_a   1.000
_cell.length_b   1.000
_cell.length_c   1.000
_cell.angle_alpha   90.00
_cell.angle_beta   90.00
_cell.angle_gamma   90.00
#
_symmetry.space_group_name_H-M   'P 1'
#
loop_
_entity.id
_entity.type
_entity.pdbx_description
1 polymer ?
#
loop_
_entity_poly.entity_id
_entity_poly.type
_entity_poly.pdbx_seq_one_letter_code
_entity_poly.pdbx_strand_id
1 'polypeptide(L)'
;MLKIFGKIPNTDLEGTVDPDCVQTCFKAFDCILAYFDTSGRCQLFNFNDTETLEVEESTKADGLFVAFKTTLLSDTCPAHSLIEPVVNIGEDPITWKKSGTTFSFQRCVGDWKMFRRSNPEITVCMQVHGIKSGVNQTEATRFCEDMGYKVTGVASVEESRWLKKRFLEIYPKADNWQAIWIDGVRNCTGENNSECDKFDWSDRYTVGVEALVTGNAWFSYNRGSTPENCLGVISNSGTSVSLNDIPCGRGSGLELGVACGYQMLA
;
A
#
# COMPACT_ATOMS: atom_id res chain seq x y z
N MET A 1 9.81 20.80 -12.32
CA MET A 1 10.93 20.01 -11.76
C MET A 1 11.62 20.84 -10.69
N LEU A 2 11.80 20.31 -9.49
CA LEU A 2 12.52 20.97 -8.41
C LEU A 2 13.98 20.51 -8.42
N LYS A 3 14.92 21.42 -8.68
CA LYS A 3 16.34 21.11 -8.82
C LYS A 3 17.13 21.48 -7.57
N ILE A 4 17.99 20.58 -7.10
CA ILE A 4 18.97 20.84 -6.03
C ILE A 4 20.35 20.34 -6.42
N PHE A 5 21.37 20.75 -5.67
CA PHE A 5 22.66 20.06 -5.65
C PHE A 5 22.47 18.77 -4.87
N GLY A 6 22.68 17.64 -5.51
CA GLY A 6 22.51 16.36 -4.87
C GLY A 6 23.08 15.22 -5.68
N LYS A 7 23.30 14.11 -5.00
CA LYS A 7 23.84 12.88 -5.55
C LYS A 7 23.03 11.68 -5.07
N ILE A 8 23.08 10.61 -5.84
CA ILE A 8 22.50 9.32 -5.45
C ILE A 8 23.65 8.45 -4.96
N PRO A 9 23.65 8.02 -3.69
CA PRO A 9 24.72 7.17 -3.15
C PRO A 9 24.90 5.90 -3.99
N ASN A 10 26.14 5.44 -4.13
CA ASN A 10 26.49 4.19 -4.82
C ASN A 10 25.98 4.08 -6.26
N THR A 11 25.68 5.22 -6.91
CA THR A 11 25.28 5.27 -8.31
C THR A 11 26.31 6.09 -9.08
N ASP A 12 27.06 5.44 -9.96
CA ASP A 12 27.90 6.13 -10.91
C ASP A 12 27.05 6.64 -12.08
N LEU A 13 27.24 7.92 -12.42
CA LEU A 13 26.65 8.55 -13.60
C LEU A 13 27.33 7.99 -14.86
N GLU A 14 26.97 6.76 -15.23
CA GLU A 14 27.36 6.10 -16.49
C GLU A 14 26.40 6.44 -17.64
N GLY A 15 25.50 7.40 -17.42
CA GLY A 15 24.39 7.72 -18.31
C GLY A 15 24.80 8.25 -19.69
N THR A 16 23.85 8.15 -20.62
CA THR A 16 23.88 8.84 -21.91
C THR A 16 23.98 10.35 -21.72
N VAL A 17 24.71 11.03 -22.60
CA VAL A 17 24.72 12.50 -22.62
C VAL A 17 23.39 12.99 -23.15
N ASP A 18 22.56 13.56 -22.27
CA ASP A 18 21.31 14.24 -22.61
C ASP A 18 21.36 15.68 -22.07
N PRO A 19 21.63 16.67 -22.93
CA PRO A 19 21.68 18.07 -22.49
C PRO A 19 20.31 18.58 -21.98
N ASP A 20 19.22 17.91 -22.33
CA ASP A 20 17.85 18.25 -21.95
C ASP A 20 17.28 17.32 -20.87
N CYS A 21 18.13 16.61 -20.13
CA CYS A 21 17.79 15.61 -19.10
C CYS A 21 16.56 15.95 -18.23
N VAL A 22 16.52 17.18 -17.70
CA VAL A 22 15.42 17.66 -16.86
C VAL A 22 14.11 17.75 -17.63
N GLN A 23 14.17 18.22 -18.88
CA GLN A 23 13.00 18.36 -19.74
C GLN A 23 12.52 17.00 -20.27
N THR A 24 13.43 16.08 -20.53
CA THR A 24 13.11 14.68 -20.88
C THR A 24 12.30 14.04 -19.75
N CYS A 25 12.77 14.12 -18.50
CA CYS A 25 12.03 13.61 -17.33
C CYS A 25 10.69 14.33 -17.11
N PHE A 26 10.66 15.66 -17.30
CA PHE A 26 9.42 16.42 -17.15
C PHE A 26 8.32 15.94 -18.10
N LYS A 27 8.67 15.61 -19.35
CA LYS A 27 7.73 15.10 -20.36
C LYS A 27 7.40 13.62 -20.19
N ALA A 28 8.34 12.80 -19.71
CA ALA A 28 8.13 11.37 -19.51
C ALA A 28 7.08 11.11 -18.42
N PHE A 29 6.05 10.32 -18.72
CA PHE A 29 4.93 10.11 -17.80
C PHE A 29 5.35 9.42 -16.49
N ASP A 30 6.29 8.48 -16.55
CA ASP A 30 6.71 7.68 -15.39
C ASP A 30 7.94 8.25 -14.66
N CYS A 31 8.67 9.23 -15.22
CA CYS A 31 9.89 9.72 -14.60
C CYS A 31 9.60 10.44 -13.28
N ILE A 32 10.30 10.08 -12.20
CA ILE A 32 10.17 10.69 -10.88
C ILE A 32 11.36 11.59 -10.52
N LEU A 33 12.53 11.31 -11.08
CA LEU A 33 13.76 12.02 -10.76
C LEU A 33 14.75 11.96 -11.93
N ALA A 34 15.41 13.08 -12.21
CA ALA A 34 16.55 13.15 -13.12
C ALA A 34 17.84 13.42 -12.33
N TYR A 35 18.86 12.59 -12.54
CA TYR A 35 20.19 12.73 -11.96
C TYR A 35 21.20 13.06 -13.07
N PHE A 36 21.97 14.14 -12.91
CA PHE A 36 22.86 14.61 -13.97
C PHE A 36 24.02 15.44 -13.45
N ASP A 37 25.02 15.64 -14.31
CA ASP A 37 26.21 16.46 -14.01
C ASP A 37 26.38 17.65 -14.96
N THR A 38 27.43 18.43 -14.73
CA THR A 38 27.81 19.57 -15.58
C THR A 38 28.29 19.16 -16.99
N SER A 39 28.64 17.89 -17.20
CA SER A 39 29.06 17.36 -18.50
C SER A 39 27.88 16.91 -19.35
N GLY A 40 26.66 16.96 -18.81
CA GLY A 40 25.43 16.54 -19.48
C GLY A 40 25.16 15.04 -19.41
N ARG A 41 25.92 14.28 -18.61
CA ARG A 41 25.57 12.88 -18.34
C ARG A 41 24.26 12.86 -17.56
N CYS A 42 23.33 12.01 -17.98
CA CYS A 42 21.97 11.98 -17.46
C CYS A 42 21.52 10.56 -17.17
N GLN A 43 20.89 10.37 -16.02
CA GLN A 43 20.20 9.16 -15.63
C GLN A 43 18.80 9.52 -15.13
N LEU A 44 17.80 8.81 -15.65
CA LEU A 44 16.41 8.99 -15.28
C LEU A 44 15.97 7.84 -14.38
N PHE A 45 15.22 8.18 -13.34
CA PHE A 45 14.59 7.23 -12.44
C PHE A 45 13.10 7.27 -12.67
N ASN A 46 12.54 6.11 -13.03
CA ASN A 46 11.14 5.95 -13.37
C ASN A 46 10.38 5.32 -12.21
N PHE A 47 9.13 5.71 -12.04
CA PHE A 47 8.23 5.26 -10.98
C PHE A 47 8.11 3.74 -10.97
N ASN A 48 7.85 3.14 -12.13
CA ASN A 48 7.61 1.70 -12.25
C ASN A 48 8.84 0.86 -11.91
N ASP A 49 10.04 1.40 -12.10
CA ASP A 49 11.31 0.69 -11.92
C ASP A 49 11.97 0.99 -10.56
N THR A 50 11.45 1.99 -9.83
CA THR A 50 12.06 2.48 -8.58
C THR A 50 11.13 2.23 -7.40
N GLU A 51 11.48 1.28 -6.52
CA GLU A 51 10.75 1.05 -5.26
C GLU A 51 11.30 1.89 -4.11
N THR A 52 12.63 2.00 -4.04
CA THR A 52 13.36 2.83 -3.08
C THR A 52 14.38 3.70 -3.81
N LEU A 53 14.59 4.91 -3.32
CA LEU A 53 15.65 5.79 -3.80
C LEU A 53 16.08 6.77 -2.72
N GLU A 54 17.38 6.95 -2.57
CA GLU A 54 17.96 7.95 -1.69
C GLU A 54 18.73 9.00 -2.47
N VAL A 55 18.62 10.23 -2.01
CA VAL A 55 19.31 11.38 -2.57
C VAL A 55 19.95 12.15 -1.43
N GLU A 56 21.26 12.32 -1.47
CA GLU A 56 21.99 13.17 -0.54
C GLU A 56 22.17 14.56 -1.15
N GLU A 57 21.87 15.60 -0.37
CA GLU A 57 22.26 16.97 -0.71
C GLU A 57 23.78 17.05 -0.87
N SER A 58 24.21 17.71 -1.93
CA SER A 58 25.62 17.92 -2.24
C SER A 58 25.93 19.41 -2.36
N THR A 59 27.18 19.72 -2.68
CA THR A 59 27.61 21.09 -2.90
C THR A 59 27.75 21.39 -4.38
N LYS A 60 27.89 22.69 -4.69
CA LYS A 60 28.23 23.14 -6.04
C LYS A 60 29.57 22.59 -6.54
N ALA A 61 30.51 22.31 -5.63
CA ALA A 61 31.83 21.81 -5.99
C ALA A 61 31.77 20.40 -6.59
N ASP A 62 30.77 19.62 -6.19
CA ASP A 62 30.58 18.24 -6.68
C ASP A 62 30.09 18.23 -8.15
N GLY A 63 29.48 19.31 -8.63
CA GLY A 63 28.97 19.40 -10.00
C GLY A 63 27.81 18.45 -10.31
N LEU A 64 27.20 17.85 -9.28
CA LEU A 64 26.12 16.89 -9.34
C LEU A 64 24.78 17.54 -9.01
N PHE A 65 23.75 17.17 -9.76
CA PHE A 65 22.42 17.71 -9.62
C PHE A 65 21.37 16.62 -9.66
N VAL A 66 20.33 16.82 -8.88
CA VAL A 66 19.08 16.07 -9.03
C VAL A 66 17.94 17.03 -9.31
N ALA A 67 16.96 16.56 -10.06
CA ALA A 67 15.71 17.26 -10.29
C ALA A 67 14.53 16.35 -9.98
N PHE A 68 13.79 16.66 -8.92
CA PHE A 68 12.57 15.95 -8.54
C PHE A 68 11.40 16.37 -9.43
N LYS A 69 10.65 15.39 -9.92
CA LYS A 69 9.35 15.64 -10.53
C LYS A 69 8.31 15.75 -9.44
N THR A 70 7.85 16.98 -9.21
CA THR A 70 6.89 17.31 -8.16
C THR A 70 5.93 18.37 -8.64
N THR A 71 4.75 18.39 -8.03
CA THR A 71 3.82 19.53 -8.08
C THR A 71 4.15 20.47 -6.93
N LEU A 72 4.19 21.78 -7.19
CA LEU A 72 4.33 22.80 -6.15
C LEU A 72 2.98 23.50 -5.96
N LEU A 73 2.69 23.95 -4.73
CA LEU A 73 1.45 24.66 -4.39
C LEU A 73 1.36 26.06 -5.02
N SER A 74 2.52 26.63 -5.41
CA SER A 74 2.62 27.92 -6.07
C SER A 74 3.71 27.89 -7.14
N ASP A 75 3.65 28.87 -8.06
CA ASP A 75 4.69 29.09 -9.09
C ASP A 75 6.01 29.63 -8.51
N THR A 76 6.08 29.80 -7.18
CA THR A 76 7.26 30.22 -6.45
C THR A 76 7.96 29.03 -5.81
N CYS A 77 9.28 28.95 -5.97
CA CYS A 77 10.08 27.91 -5.32
C CYS A 77 9.99 28.09 -3.80
N PRO A 78 9.57 27.06 -3.02
CA PRO A 78 9.51 27.16 -1.57
C PRO A 78 10.91 27.36 -0.99
N ALA A 79 10.97 27.87 0.24
CA ALA A 79 12.22 27.90 0.99
C ALA A 79 12.79 26.47 1.07
N HIS A 80 14.12 26.33 0.97
CA HIS A 80 14.78 25.03 0.87
C HIS A 80 14.45 24.08 2.04
N SER A 81 14.22 24.63 3.23
CA SER A 81 13.81 23.90 4.43
C SER A 81 12.37 23.38 4.40
N LEU A 82 11.53 23.89 3.49
CA LEU A 82 10.12 23.54 3.31
C LEU A 82 9.89 22.70 2.05
N ILE A 83 10.96 22.18 1.45
CA ILE A 83 10.86 21.33 0.27
C ILE A 83 10.36 19.94 0.68
N GLU A 84 9.15 19.61 0.23
CA GLU A 84 8.54 18.28 0.36
C GLU A 84 8.09 17.81 -1.04
N PRO A 85 9.00 17.22 -1.84
CA PRO A 85 8.64 16.77 -3.18
C PRO A 85 7.60 15.66 -3.11
N VAL A 86 6.57 15.75 -3.95
CA VAL A 86 5.50 14.75 -4.05
C VAL A 86 5.43 14.21 -5.47
N VAL A 87 5.57 12.90 -5.60
CA VAL A 87 5.34 12.17 -6.83
C VAL A 87 3.84 11.90 -6.96
N ASN A 88 3.24 12.43 -8.02
CA ASN A 88 1.81 12.28 -8.33
C ASN A 88 1.61 11.32 -9.51
N ILE A 89 2.13 10.10 -9.38
CA ILE A 89 2.02 9.02 -10.37
C ILE A 89 1.37 7.82 -9.66
N GLY A 90 0.35 7.22 -10.29
CA GLY A 90 -0.42 6.13 -9.70
C GLY A 90 -1.67 6.60 -8.94
N GLU A 91 -2.25 5.70 -8.13
CA GLU A 91 -3.45 5.99 -7.33
C GLU A 91 -3.14 6.88 -6.12
N ASP A 92 -1.95 6.73 -5.53
CA ASP A 92 -1.52 7.44 -4.33
C ASP A 92 -0.38 8.43 -4.58
N PRO A 93 -0.45 9.67 -4.04
CA PRO A 93 0.69 10.55 -4.01
C PRO A 93 1.76 10.03 -3.05
N ILE A 94 3.02 10.05 -3.49
CA ILE A 94 4.17 9.59 -2.70
C ILE A 94 5.08 10.77 -2.36
N THR A 95 5.12 11.11 -1.08
CA THR A 95 5.97 12.18 -0.55
C THR A 95 7.39 11.68 -0.32
N TRP A 96 8.38 12.37 -0.87
CA TRP A 96 9.78 12.22 -0.49
C TRP A 96 9.96 12.67 0.97
N LYS A 97 10.55 11.83 1.80
CA LYS A 97 10.84 12.17 3.20
C LYS A 97 12.21 12.80 3.30
N LYS A 98 12.30 13.95 3.97
CA LYS A 98 13.59 14.60 4.23
C LYS A 98 14.05 14.30 5.66
N SER A 99 15.26 13.78 5.81
CA SER A 99 15.93 13.58 7.10
C SER A 99 17.34 14.18 7.03
N GLY A 100 17.55 15.33 7.69
CA GLY A 100 18.78 16.09 7.57
C GLY A 100 19.05 16.53 6.13
N THR A 101 20.10 16.00 5.53
CA THR A 101 20.52 16.25 4.14
C THR A 101 20.07 15.18 3.16
N THR A 102 19.32 14.17 3.61
CA THR A 102 18.91 13.04 2.77
C THR A 102 17.42 13.11 2.46
N PHE A 103 17.08 12.94 1.19
CA PHE A 103 15.72 12.69 0.72
C PHE A 103 15.57 11.20 0.43
N SER A 104 14.57 10.56 1.02
CA SER A 104 14.23 9.17 0.74
C SER A 104 12.86 9.05 0.08
N PHE A 105 12.81 8.23 -0.96
CA PHE A 105 11.61 7.79 -1.64
C PHE A 105 11.43 6.32 -1.37
N GLN A 106 10.21 5.94 -1.03
CA GLN A 106 9.84 4.56 -0.83
C GLN A 106 8.38 4.39 -1.24
N ARG A 107 8.10 3.34 -2.01
CA ARG A 107 6.74 2.97 -2.42
C ARG A 107 6.48 1.49 -2.21
N CYS A 108 5.22 1.10 -2.35
CA CYS A 108 4.86 -0.30 -2.34
C CYS A 108 5.37 -1.03 -3.59
N VAL A 109 5.60 -2.34 -3.47
CA VAL A 109 6.00 -3.22 -4.58
C VAL A 109 4.91 -3.22 -5.65
N GLY A 110 5.31 -3.12 -6.91
CA GLY A 110 4.38 -3.15 -8.04
C GLY A 110 3.25 -2.12 -7.93
N ASP A 111 2.01 -2.58 -8.04
CA ASP A 111 0.77 -1.79 -8.00
C ASP A 111 0.04 -1.85 -6.64
N TRP A 112 0.74 -2.25 -5.57
CA TRP A 112 0.13 -2.40 -4.25
C TRP A 112 -0.27 -1.04 -3.67
N LYS A 113 -1.42 -1.00 -2.99
CA LYS A 113 -1.96 0.22 -2.41
C LYS A 113 -1.27 0.56 -1.10
N MET A 114 -0.88 1.83 -0.95
CA MET A 114 -0.26 2.34 0.26
C MET A 114 -1.32 2.92 1.21
N PHE A 115 -1.27 2.57 2.48
CA PHE A 115 -2.08 3.20 3.53
C PHE A 115 -1.20 3.68 4.68
N ARG A 116 -1.42 4.93 5.11
CA ARG A 116 -0.81 5.48 6.32
C ARG A 116 -1.80 5.31 7.47
N ARG A 117 -1.44 4.49 8.45
CA ARG A 117 -2.19 4.31 9.70
C ARG A 117 -1.64 5.29 10.73
N SER A 118 -2.49 5.77 11.62
CA SER A 118 -2.12 6.67 12.71
C SER A 118 -2.00 5.97 14.07
N ASN A 119 -2.46 4.74 14.19
CA ASN A 119 -2.45 3.96 15.41
C ASN A 119 -2.09 2.48 15.15
N PRO A 120 -0.82 2.06 15.31
CA PRO A 120 0.36 2.92 15.42
C PRO A 120 0.61 3.69 14.11
N GLU A 121 1.49 4.70 14.16
CA GLU A 121 1.94 5.40 12.96
C GLU A 121 2.82 4.47 12.12
N ILE A 122 2.22 3.84 11.12
CA ILE A 122 2.89 2.91 10.20
C ILE A 122 2.36 3.09 8.79
N THR A 123 3.17 2.69 7.81
CA THR A 123 2.71 2.57 6.42
C THR A 123 2.58 1.10 6.08
N VAL A 124 1.42 0.71 5.54
CA VAL A 124 1.14 -0.66 5.09
C VAL A 124 0.88 -0.67 3.60
N CYS A 125 1.31 -1.73 2.93
CA CYS A 125 1.06 -1.99 1.53
C CYS A 125 0.11 -3.17 1.42
N MET A 126 -0.93 -3.07 0.62
CA MET A 126 -1.98 -4.09 0.51
C MET A 126 -2.34 -4.37 -0.96
N GLN A 127 -2.64 -5.63 -1.26
CA GLN A 127 -3.17 -6.04 -2.57
C GLN A 127 -4.15 -7.21 -2.42
N VAL A 128 -5.15 -7.26 -3.30
CA VAL A 128 -6.09 -8.38 -3.40
C VAL A 128 -5.62 -9.34 -4.47
N HIS A 129 -5.65 -10.64 -4.14
CA HIS A 129 -5.34 -11.70 -5.07
C HIS A 129 -6.51 -12.67 -5.17
N GLY A 130 -7.03 -12.85 -6.39
CA GLY A 130 -7.93 -13.94 -6.71
C GLY A 130 -7.16 -15.25 -6.83
N ILE A 131 -7.69 -16.33 -6.25
CA ILE A 131 -7.06 -17.66 -6.29
C ILE A 131 -7.95 -18.65 -7.04
N LYS A 132 -9.07 -19.04 -6.44
CA LYS A 132 -10.08 -19.97 -7.00
C LYS A 132 -11.35 -19.92 -6.15
N SER A 133 -12.41 -20.59 -6.56
CA SER A 133 -13.60 -20.75 -5.71
C SER A 133 -13.35 -21.70 -4.54
N GLY A 134 -13.85 -21.35 -3.36
CA GLY A 134 -13.81 -22.21 -2.17
C GLY A 134 -12.42 -22.31 -1.53
N VAL A 135 -11.65 -21.23 -1.59
CA VAL A 135 -10.33 -21.11 -0.95
C VAL A 135 -10.51 -21.23 0.55
N ASN A 136 -9.78 -22.15 1.18
CA ASN A 136 -9.76 -22.23 2.64
C ASN A 136 -8.70 -21.29 3.24
N GLN A 137 -8.79 -21.03 4.54
CA GLN A 137 -7.91 -20.12 5.26
C GLN A 137 -6.43 -20.51 5.13
N THR A 138 -6.10 -21.81 5.21
CA THR A 138 -4.70 -22.27 5.07
C THR A 138 -4.15 -22.05 3.67
N GLU A 139 -4.96 -22.22 2.63
CA GLU A 139 -4.57 -21.91 1.25
C GLU A 139 -4.34 -20.40 1.08
N ALA A 140 -5.22 -19.56 1.61
CA ALA A 140 -5.07 -18.12 1.59
C ALA A 140 -3.80 -17.65 2.32
N THR A 141 -3.52 -18.21 3.50
CA THR A 141 -2.30 -17.92 4.26
C THR A 141 -1.04 -18.29 3.49
N ARG A 142 -0.97 -19.54 2.97
CA ARG A 142 0.19 -19.99 2.18
C ARG A 142 0.41 -19.12 0.95
N PHE A 143 -0.66 -18.70 0.28
CA PHE A 143 -0.54 -17.86 -0.91
C PHE A 143 0.22 -16.55 -0.62
N CYS A 144 -0.10 -15.86 0.48
CA CYS A 144 0.63 -14.64 0.84
C CYS A 144 2.05 -14.97 1.31
N GLU A 145 2.25 -16.04 2.09
CA GLU A 145 3.56 -16.42 2.63
C GLU A 145 4.55 -16.87 1.55
N ASP A 146 4.09 -17.57 0.51
CA ASP A 146 4.91 -18.00 -0.63
C ASP A 146 5.44 -16.80 -1.43
N MET A 147 4.75 -15.66 -1.38
CA MET A 147 5.22 -14.38 -1.94
C MET A 147 6.08 -13.56 -0.96
N GLY A 148 6.28 -14.04 0.28
CA GLY A 148 7.02 -13.32 1.31
C GLY A 148 6.18 -12.30 2.10
N TYR A 149 4.86 -12.36 2.01
CA TYR A 149 3.93 -11.42 2.66
C TYR A 149 2.99 -12.13 3.65
N LYS A 150 2.10 -11.38 4.29
CA LYS A 150 1.09 -11.92 5.22
C LYS A 150 -0.31 -11.70 4.69
N VAL A 151 -1.24 -12.55 5.12
CA VAL A 151 -2.66 -12.17 5.05
C VAL A 151 -2.80 -10.95 5.93
N THR A 152 -3.36 -9.86 5.39
CA THR A 152 -3.33 -8.57 6.08
C THR A 152 -4.62 -8.32 6.83
N GLY A 153 -4.49 -7.75 8.03
CA GLY A 153 -5.60 -7.18 8.78
C GLY A 153 -6.01 -5.82 8.22
N VAL A 154 -7.20 -5.38 8.60
CA VAL A 154 -7.85 -4.17 8.11
C VAL A 154 -8.12 -3.24 9.28
N ALA A 155 -7.38 -2.14 9.35
CA ALA A 155 -7.42 -1.21 10.47
C ALA A 155 -8.47 -0.11 10.28
N SER A 156 -8.87 0.21 9.04
CA SER A 156 -9.83 1.29 8.77
C SER A 156 -10.97 0.93 7.84
N VAL A 157 -12.07 1.69 7.95
CA VAL A 157 -13.20 1.60 7.02
C VAL A 157 -12.74 1.87 5.58
N GLU A 158 -11.80 2.80 5.37
CA GLU A 158 -11.26 3.13 4.06
C GLU A 158 -10.52 1.94 3.44
N GLU A 159 -9.63 1.29 4.19
CA GLU A 159 -8.92 0.08 3.76
C GLU A 159 -9.92 -1.01 3.34
N SER A 160 -10.94 -1.26 4.16
CA SER A 160 -11.96 -2.29 3.86
C SER A 160 -12.74 -2.01 2.57
N ARG A 161 -13.04 -0.75 2.29
CA ARG A 161 -13.78 -0.32 1.10
C ARG A 161 -12.92 -0.39 -0.15
N TRP A 162 -11.64 -0.02 -0.04
CA TRP A 162 -10.69 -0.18 -1.11
C TRP A 162 -10.50 -1.66 -1.46
N LEU A 163 -10.32 -2.53 -0.45
CA LEU A 163 -10.24 -3.98 -0.67
C LEU A 163 -11.50 -4.53 -1.34
N LYS A 164 -12.70 -4.09 -0.92
CA LYS A 164 -13.96 -4.49 -1.56
C LYS A 164 -14.00 -4.05 -3.02
N LYS A 165 -13.63 -2.80 -3.32
CA LYS A 165 -13.55 -2.29 -4.70
C LYS A 165 -12.59 -3.14 -5.53
N ARG A 166 -11.38 -3.38 -5.04
CA ARG A 166 -10.35 -4.17 -5.73
C ARG A 166 -10.78 -5.63 -5.93
N PHE A 167 -11.42 -6.22 -4.94
CA PHE A 167 -12.03 -7.54 -5.05
C PHE A 167 -13.06 -7.62 -6.19
N LEU A 168 -13.94 -6.63 -6.30
CA LEU A 168 -14.95 -6.56 -7.36
C LEU A 168 -14.37 -6.23 -8.73
N GLU A 169 -13.20 -5.59 -8.82
CA GLU A 169 -12.48 -5.44 -10.10
C GLU A 169 -11.95 -6.80 -10.60
N ILE A 170 -11.47 -7.66 -9.69
CA ILE A 170 -10.98 -9.01 -10.01
C ILE A 170 -12.13 -9.97 -10.30
N TYR A 171 -13.23 -9.86 -9.54
CA TYR A 171 -14.44 -10.66 -9.71
C TYR A 171 -15.70 -9.79 -9.90
N PRO A 172 -15.90 -9.20 -11.10
CA PRO A 172 -17.04 -8.28 -11.35
C PRO A 172 -18.43 -8.90 -11.23
N LYS A 173 -18.51 -10.24 -11.21
CA LYS A 173 -19.74 -11.01 -11.08
C LYS A 173 -19.84 -11.75 -9.75
N ALA A 174 -19.07 -11.33 -8.74
CA ALA A 174 -19.12 -11.96 -7.43
C ALA A 174 -20.53 -11.82 -6.83
N ASP A 175 -21.15 -12.95 -6.53
CA ASP A 175 -22.45 -13.01 -5.87
C ASP A 175 -22.38 -12.46 -4.44
N ASN A 176 -23.53 -12.07 -3.90
CA ASN A 176 -23.60 -11.60 -2.52
C ASN A 176 -23.02 -12.64 -1.56
N TRP A 177 -22.24 -12.16 -0.60
CA TRP A 177 -21.54 -12.92 0.44
C TRP A 177 -20.35 -13.76 -0.04
N GLN A 178 -20.01 -13.74 -1.33
CA GLN A 178 -18.68 -14.20 -1.76
C GLN A 178 -17.63 -13.27 -1.20
N ALA A 179 -16.47 -13.80 -0.82
CA ALA A 179 -15.50 -13.05 -0.04
C ALA A 179 -14.05 -13.28 -0.47
N ILE A 180 -13.16 -12.44 0.04
CA ILE A 180 -11.73 -12.74 0.14
C ILE A 180 -11.34 -12.81 1.61
N TRP A 181 -10.38 -13.67 1.93
CA TRP A 181 -9.82 -13.76 3.27
C TRP A 181 -9.05 -12.49 3.63
N ILE A 182 -9.27 -12.01 4.85
CA ILE A 182 -8.41 -11.05 5.52
C ILE A 182 -7.97 -11.63 6.86
N ASP A 183 -6.96 -11.03 7.48
CA ASP A 183 -6.50 -11.48 8.79
C ASP A 183 -7.53 -11.12 9.87
N GLY A 184 -7.35 -11.66 11.07
CA GLY A 184 -8.22 -11.43 12.20
C GLY A 184 -8.96 -12.69 12.60
N VAL A 185 -8.66 -13.16 13.81
CA VAL A 185 -9.35 -14.29 14.45
C VAL A 185 -9.79 -13.85 15.84
N ARG A 186 -11.02 -14.20 16.21
CA ARG A 186 -11.53 -13.99 17.58
C ARG A 186 -11.92 -15.31 18.22
N ASN A 187 -12.14 -15.29 19.52
CA ASN A 187 -12.68 -16.44 20.26
C ASN A 187 -14.13 -16.18 20.70
N CYS A 188 -15.03 -16.02 19.74
CA CYS A 188 -16.45 -15.85 20.03
C CYS A 188 -17.13 -17.22 20.16
N THR A 189 -17.88 -17.41 21.25
CA THR A 189 -18.73 -18.59 21.47
C THR A 189 -20.21 -18.23 21.49
N GLY A 190 -20.58 -17.11 20.87
CA GLY A 190 -21.93 -16.55 20.79
C GLY A 190 -21.98 -15.05 21.14
N GLU A 191 -22.98 -14.34 20.60
CA GLU A 191 -23.13 -12.87 20.60
C GLU A 191 -22.89 -12.16 21.95
N ASN A 192 -23.24 -12.79 23.08
CA ASN A 192 -23.10 -12.19 24.42
C ASN A 192 -21.71 -12.39 25.07
N ASN A 193 -20.72 -12.92 24.34
CA ASN A 193 -19.38 -13.15 24.87
C ASN A 193 -18.49 -11.91 24.66
N SER A 194 -17.84 -11.42 25.72
CA SER A 194 -16.92 -10.27 25.67
C SER A 194 -15.70 -10.46 24.77
N GLU A 195 -15.42 -11.70 24.35
CA GLU A 195 -14.36 -12.03 23.41
C GLU A 195 -14.77 -11.86 21.94
N CYS A 196 -16.05 -11.58 21.65
CA CYS A 196 -16.53 -11.46 20.28
C CYS A 196 -16.06 -10.18 19.56
N ASP A 197 -15.61 -9.18 20.30
CA ASP A 197 -15.06 -7.93 19.77
C ASP A 197 -13.53 -7.87 19.85
N LYS A 198 -12.89 -8.95 20.31
CA LYS A 198 -11.43 -9.04 20.47
C LYS A 198 -10.85 -9.89 19.36
N PHE A 199 -10.16 -9.24 18.44
CA PHE A 199 -9.51 -9.89 17.32
C PHE A 199 -7.99 -9.92 17.52
N ASP A 200 -7.43 -11.10 17.31
CA ASP A 200 -6.01 -11.35 17.18
C ASP A 200 -5.60 -11.25 15.72
N TRP A 201 -4.60 -10.40 15.46
CA TRP A 201 -4.02 -10.19 14.13
C TRP A 201 -2.68 -10.92 14.03
N SER A 202 -2.58 -11.84 13.08
CA SER A 202 -1.37 -12.65 12.84
C SER A 202 -0.29 -11.91 12.06
N ASP A 203 -0.65 -10.84 11.35
CA ASP A 203 0.25 -10.02 10.52
C ASP A 203 1.26 -9.17 11.32
N ARG A 204 1.07 -9.04 12.64
CA ARG A 204 1.92 -8.32 13.61
C ARG A 204 1.95 -6.79 13.47
N TYR A 205 1.22 -6.21 12.53
CA TYR A 205 1.18 -4.76 12.34
C TYR A 205 -0.23 -4.17 12.32
N THR A 206 -1.27 -5.00 12.26
CA THR A 206 -2.65 -4.56 12.47
C THR A 206 -2.98 -4.55 13.96
N VAL A 207 -3.62 -3.46 14.38
CA VAL A 207 -4.17 -3.29 15.73
C VAL A 207 -5.53 -2.63 15.63
N GLY A 208 -6.30 -2.72 16.71
CA GLY A 208 -7.60 -2.06 16.80
C GLY A 208 -8.71 -2.79 16.07
N VAL A 209 -9.87 -2.14 16.01
CA VAL A 209 -11.13 -2.67 15.47
C VAL A 209 -11.94 -1.56 14.77
N GLU A 210 -11.30 -0.47 14.37
CA GLU A 210 -11.94 0.73 13.82
C GLU A 210 -12.62 0.45 12.46
N ALA A 211 -12.21 -0.59 11.74
CA ALA A 211 -12.92 -1.10 10.56
C ALA A 211 -14.19 -1.89 10.91
N LEU A 212 -14.29 -2.44 12.11
CA LEU A 212 -15.32 -3.40 12.54
C LEU A 212 -16.54 -2.69 13.16
N VAL A 213 -16.94 -1.57 12.57
CA VAL A 213 -18.05 -0.73 13.06
C VAL A 213 -19.37 -1.02 12.36
N THR A 214 -20.48 -0.76 13.04
CA THR A 214 -21.83 -0.87 12.49
C THR A 214 -21.96 -0.12 11.17
N GLY A 215 -22.49 -0.78 10.15
CA GLY A 215 -22.67 -0.23 8.80
C GLY A 215 -21.47 -0.43 7.88
N ASN A 216 -20.31 -0.82 8.41
CA ASN A 216 -19.16 -1.30 7.63
C ASN A 216 -18.95 -2.82 7.78
N ALA A 217 -19.12 -3.34 8.99
CA ALA A 217 -19.08 -4.77 9.27
C ALA A 217 -20.47 -5.30 9.63
N TRP A 218 -20.73 -6.55 9.26
CA TRP A 218 -21.89 -7.33 9.69
C TRP A 218 -21.40 -8.64 10.30
N PHE A 219 -21.79 -8.93 11.54
CA PHE A 219 -21.41 -10.16 12.22
C PHE A 219 -22.64 -11.00 12.56
N SER A 220 -22.69 -12.23 12.04
CA SER A 220 -23.71 -13.22 12.42
C SER A 220 -23.33 -14.01 13.66
N TYR A 221 -22.05 -13.96 14.07
CA TYR A 221 -21.40 -14.69 15.16
C TYR A 221 -21.36 -16.21 14.96
N ASN A 222 -22.43 -16.81 14.42
CA ASN A 222 -22.56 -18.24 14.17
C ASN A 222 -23.29 -18.52 12.85
N ARG A 223 -22.82 -19.54 12.12
CA ARG A 223 -23.55 -20.21 11.05
C ARG A 223 -24.11 -21.54 11.55
N GLY A 224 -25.37 -21.53 11.98
CA GLY A 224 -25.96 -22.67 12.67
C GLY A 224 -25.23 -22.93 14.00
N SER A 225 -24.61 -24.10 14.14
CA SER A 225 -23.81 -24.44 15.33
C SER A 225 -22.32 -24.11 15.19
N THR A 226 -21.89 -23.58 14.04
CA THR A 226 -20.47 -23.28 13.77
C THR A 226 -20.17 -21.81 14.05
N PRO A 227 -19.24 -21.49 14.97
CA PRO A 227 -18.82 -20.11 15.19
C PRO A 227 -18.14 -19.48 13.98
N GLU A 228 -18.46 -18.21 13.73
CA GLU A 228 -17.87 -17.37 12.70
C GLU A 228 -16.86 -16.42 13.37
N ASN A 229 -15.63 -16.92 13.43
CA ASN A 229 -14.54 -16.33 14.21
C ASN A 229 -13.42 -15.72 13.36
N CYS A 230 -13.50 -15.86 12.04
CA CYS A 230 -12.54 -15.30 11.10
C CYS A 230 -13.20 -14.22 10.25
N LEU A 231 -12.41 -13.42 9.52
CA LEU A 231 -12.91 -12.29 8.76
C LEU A 231 -12.75 -12.46 7.25
N GLY A 232 -13.67 -11.84 6.51
CA GLY A 232 -13.58 -11.71 5.07
C GLY A 232 -14.10 -10.36 4.59
N VAL A 233 -13.52 -9.87 3.49
CA VAL A 233 -14.10 -8.76 2.72
C VAL A 233 -15.12 -9.32 1.75
N ILE A 234 -16.38 -8.93 1.86
CA ILE A 234 -17.50 -9.51 1.12
C ILE A 234 -17.92 -8.66 -0.09
N SER A 235 -18.37 -9.36 -1.13
CA SER A 235 -19.25 -8.81 -2.15
C SER A 235 -20.63 -8.68 -1.53
N ASN A 236 -21.13 -7.45 -1.44
CA ASN A 236 -22.51 -7.20 -1.04
C ASN A 236 -22.98 -5.97 -1.80
N SER A 237 -23.68 -6.21 -2.91
CA SER A 237 -24.11 -5.16 -3.82
C SER A 237 -25.17 -4.28 -3.16
N GLY A 238 -25.04 -2.96 -3.30
CA GLY A 238 -26.03 -2.02 -2.80
C GLY A 238 -25.92 -1.66 -1.31
N THR A 239 -24.89 -2.13 -0.61
CA THR A 239 -24.65 -1.76 0.81
C THR A 239 -23.25 -1.21 1.05
N SER A 240 -23.10 -0.40 2.09
CA SER A 240 -21.79 0.05 2.61
C SER A 240 -21.00 -1.03 3.35
N VAL A 241 -21.63 -2.15 3.69
CA VAL A 241 -20.98 -3.28 4.38
C VAL A 241 -19.89 -3.86 3.49
N SER A 242 -18.68 -3.91 4.00
CA SER A 242 -17.49 -4.48 3.36
C SER A 242 -16.97 -5.71 4.08
N LEU A 243 -17.24 -5.87 5.38
CA LEU A 243 -16.68 -6.94 6.20
C LEU A 243 -17.76 -7.87 6.73
N ASN A 244 -17.44 -9.16 6.80
CA ASN A 244 -18.25 -10.18 7.47
C ASN A 244 -17.38 -11.09 8.32
N ASP A 245 -17.97 -11.70 9.33
CA ASP A 245 -17.40 -12.87 9.98
C ASP A 245 -17.72 -14.14 9.17
N ILE A 246 -16.80 -15.08 9.16
CA ILE A 246 -16.95 -16.37 8.47
C ILE A 246 -16.36 -17.50 9.31
N PRO A 247 -16.79 -18.76 9.09
CA PRO A 247 -16.21 -19.89 9.79
C PRO A 247 -14.71 -20.01 9.51
N CYS A 248 -13.88 -20.14 10.54
CA CYS A 248 -12.45 -20.37 10.35
C CYS A 248 -12.16 -21.72 9.64
N GLY A 249 -10.94 -21.86 9.12
CA GLY A 249 -10.53 -23.07 8.40
C GLY A 249 -11.16 -23.13 7.01
N ARG A 250 -12.32 -23.79 6.85
CA ARG A 250 -12.92 -23.98 5.52
C ARG A 250 -13.60 -22.72 4.97
N GLY A 251 -13.96 -21.74 5.79
CA GLY A 251 -14.78 -20.61 5.35
C GLY A 251 -16.24 -20.97 5.18
N SER A 252 -16.97 -20.08 4.52
CA SER A 252 -18.35 -20.32 4.08
C SER A 252 -18.42 -21.25 2.86
N GLY A 253 -17.28 -21.48 2.20
CA GLY A 253 -17.16 -22.18 0.92
C GLY A 253 -17.31 -21.26 -0.29
N LEU A 254 -17.44 -19.95 -0.05
CA LEU A 254 -17.66 -18.90 -1.05
C LEU A 254 -16.46 -17.95 -1.19
N GLU A 255 -15.38 -18.22 -0.48
CA GLU A 255 -14.17 -17.41 -0.51
C GLU A 255 -13.41 -17.65 -1.83
N LEU A 256 -13.04 -16.56 -2.51
CA LEU A 256 -12.49 -16.53 -3.87
C LEU A 256 -11.00 -16.15 -3.92
N GLY A 257 -10.43 -15.71 -2.80
CA GLY A 257 -9.10 -15.13 -2.77
C GLY A 257 -8.70 -14.62 -1.39
N VAL A 258 -7.73 -13.73 -1.36
CA VAL A 258 -7.10 -13.22 -0.13
C VAL A 258 -6.61 -11.79 -0.33
N ALA A 259 -6.60 -11.00 0.74
CA ALA A 259 -5.83 -9.77 0.80
C ALA A 259 -4.46 -10.05 1.44
N CYS A 260 -3.39 -9.78 0.70
CA CYS A 260 -2.03 -9.84 1.22
C CYS A 260 -1.53 -8.43 1.57
N GLY A 261 -0.61 -8.34 2.52
CA GLY A 261 -0.03 -7.08 2.95
C GLY A 261 1.33 -7.23 3.63
N TYR A 262 2.00 -6.09 3.78
CA TYR A 262 3.19 -5.95 4.60
C TYR A 262 3.31 -4.53 5.17
N GLN A 263 3.99 -4.41 6.30
CA GLN A 263 4.41 -3.13 6.84
C GLN A 263 5.67 -2.66 6.10
N MET A 264 5.63 -1.43 5.61
CA MET A 264 6.80 -0.76 5.05
C MET A 264 7.75 -0.40 6.20
N LEU A 265 8.94 -1.00 6.20
CA LEU A 265 9.99 -0.68 7.16
C LEU A 265 10.65 0.63 6.75
N ALA A 266 10.80 1.52 7.74
CA ALA A 266 11.47 2.81 7.59
C ALA A 266 13.00 2.65 7.52
#